data_AF-A0AAW2JUT2-F1
#
_entry.id   AF-A0AAW2JUT2-F1
#
_cell.length_a   1.000
_cell.length_b   1.000
_cell.length_c   1.000
_cell.angle_alpha   90.00
_cell.angle_beta   90.00
_cell.angle_gamma   90.00
#
_symmetry.space_group_name_H-M   'P 1'
#
loop_
_entity.id
_entity.type
_entity.pdbx_description
1 polymer ?
#
loop_
_entity_poly.entity_id
_entity_poly.type
_entity_poly.pdbx_seq_one_letter_code
_entity_poly.pdbx_strand_id
1 'polypeptide(L)'
;MEQYFLVANVEDKARKVSTAIMYLTGDAKLWRALQKLEHTGTVRDYVKAFLAFMMDIRDMSENEKLFTFMEGLKLWARLELQRQ
;
A
#
# COMPACT_ATOMS: atom_id res chain seq x y z
N MET A 1 -12.85 7.38 22.50
CA MET A 1 -12.66 6.32 21.47
C MET A 1 -13.64 6.44 20.29
N GLU A 2 -14.71 7.24 20.38
CA GLU A 2 -15.79 7.25 19.37
C GLU A 2 -15.68 8.37 18.31
N GLN A 3 -14.60 9.16 18.29
CA GLN A 3 -14.48 10.30 17.37
C GLN A 3 -13.63 10.01 16.12
N TYR A 4 -13.02 8.84 15.99
CA TYR A 4 -12.05 8.56 14.90
C TYR A 4 -12.66 7.94 13.64
N PHE A 5 -13.93 7.59 13.66
CA PHE A 5 -14.63 7.04 12.49
C PHE A 5 -15.19 8.13 11.55
N LEU A 6 -15.12 9.42 11.90
CA LEU A 6 -15.79 10.49 11.14
C LEU A 6 -14.91 11.22 10.11
N VAL A 7 -13.60 10.98 10.05
CA VAL A 7 -12.72 11.67 9.07
C VAL A 7 -12.40 10.82 7.85
N ALA A 8 -12.63 9.52 7.91
CA ALA A 8 -12.49 8.62 6.78
C ALA A 8 -13.87 8.02 6.49
N ASN A 9 -14.56 8.56 5.48
CA ASN A 9 -15.79 8.01 4.92
C ASN A 9 -15.50 6.66 4.23
N VAL A 10 -15.04 5.69 5.01
CA VAL A 10 -14.65 4.36 4.58
C VAL A 10 -15.71 3.43 5.15
N GLU A 11 -16.76 3.22 4.36
CA GLU A 11 -17.92 2.39 4.71
C GLU A 11 -17.58 0.89 4.85
N ASP A 12 -16.36 0.49 4.45
CA ASP A 12 -15.92 -0.90 4.47
C ASP A 12 -15.42 -1.35 5.86
N LYS A 13 -16.09 -2.35 6.44
CA LYS A 13 -15.76 -2.92 7.76
C LYS A 13 -14.36 -3.55 7.80
N ALA A 14 -13.88 -4.15 6.71
CA ALA A 14 -12.55 -4.76 6.65
C ALA A 14 -11.46 -3.69 6.64
N ARG A 15 -11.71 -2.56 5.97
CA ARG A 15 -10.80 -1.41 5.91
C ARG A 15 -10.70 -0.67 7.25
N LYS A 16 -11.78 -0.62 8.04
CA LYS A 16 -11.77 -0.16 9.44
C LYS A 16 -10.92 -1.05 10.35
N VAL A 17 -11.07 -2.37 10.23
CA VAL A 17 -10.30 -3.35 11.01
C VAL A 17 -8.82 -3.32 10.62
N SER A 18 -8.51 -3.28 9.32
CA SER A 18 -7.15 -3.14 8.80
C SER A 18 -6.47 -1.84 9.28
N THR A 19 -7.20 -0.71 9.28
CA THR A 19 -6.68 0.54 9.84
C THR A 19 -6.40 0.43 11.33
N ALA A 20 -7.28 -0.17 12.13
CA ALA A 20 -7.06 -0.36 13.56
C ALA A 20 -5.88 -1.31 13.86
N ILE A 21 -5.74 -2.39 13.08
CA ILE A 21 -4.60 -3.33 13.16
C ILE A 21 -3.29 -2.61 12.80
N MET A 22 -3.30 -1.69 11.82
CA MET A 22 -2.17 -0.82 11.48
C MET A 22 -1.75 0.12 12.63
N TYR A 23 -2.47 0.21 13.75
CA TYR A 23 -1.98 0.94 14.93
C TYR A 23 -1.47 0.01 16.05
N LEU A 24 -1.68 -1.29 15.92
CA LEU A 24 -1.43 -2.27 16.98
C LEU A 24 -0.26 -3.21 16.70
N THR A 25 0.28 -3.27 15.47
CA THR A 25 1.38 -4.18 15.10
C THR A 25 2.64 -3.44 14.61
N GLY A 26 3.82 -4.05 14.76
CA GLY A 26 5.11 -3.48 14.32
C GLY A 26 5.17 -3.19 12.81
N ASP A 27 4.41 -3.95 12.02
CA ASP A 27 4.32 -3.84 10.57
C ASP A 27 3.61 -2.57 10.11
N ALA A 28 2.85 -1.92 11.01
CA ALA A 28 2.20 -0.63 10.79
C ALA A 28 3.07 0.43 10.11
N LYS A 29 4.34 0.52 10.53
CA LYS A 29 5.30 1.50 10.00
C LYS A 29 5.69 1.16 8.57
N LEU A 30 5.88 -0.12 8.28
CA LEU A 30 6.20 -0.63 6.94
C LEU A 30 5.02 -0.40 6.00
N TRP A 31 3.79 -0.66 6.44
CA TRP A 31 2.58 -0.35 5.70
C TRP A 31 2.46 1.12 5.30
N ARG A 32 2.72 2.04 6.25
CA ARG A 32 2.70 3.48 5.97
C ARG A 32 3.82 3.92 5.04
N ALA A 33 5.00 3.30 5.14
CA ALA A 33 6.11 3.59 4.25
C ALA A 33 5.80 3.10 2.82
N LEU A 34 5.21 1.91 2.69
CA LEU A 34 4.80 1.33 1.42
C LEU A 34 3.71 2.16 0.73
N GLN A 35 2.72 2.67 1.47
CA GLN A 35 1.71 3.59 0.92
C GLN A 35 2.27 4.91 0.38
N LYS A 36 3.46 5.30 0.84
CA LYS A 36 4.17 6.51 0.38
C LYS A 36 5.27 6.19 -0.63
N LEU A 37 5.42 4.93 -1.02
CA LEU A 37 6.43 4.54 -1.99
C LEU A 37 6.03 5.06 -3.37
N GLU A 38 6.83 5.96 -3.92
CA GLU A 38 6.61 6.53 -5.24
C GLU A 38 7.74 6.13 -6.19
N HIS A 39 7.37 5.85 -7.45
CA HIS A 39 8.30 5.61 -8.54
C HIS A 39 8.98 6.92 -8.95
N THR A 40 10.07 7.28 -8.27
CA THR A 40 10.84 8.51 -8.55
C THR A 40 11.95 8.29 -9.58
N GLY A 41 12.62 7.13 -9.55
CA GLY A 41 13.74 6.75 -10.42
C GLY A 41 13.36 5.83 -11.58
N THR A 42 14.06 4.69 -11.69
CA THR A 42 13.75 3.65 -12.69
C THR A 42 12.67 2.69 -12.17
N VAL A 43 11.95 2.04 -13.10
CA VAL A 43 10.98 0.99 -12.74
C VAL A 43 11.66 -0.14 -11.97
N ARG A 44 12.91 -0.48 -12.33
CA ARG A 44 13.68 -1.54 -11.66
C ARG A 44 13.95 -1.20 -10.20
N ASP A 45 14.31 0.04 -9.90
CA ASP A 45 14.61 0.47 -8.53
C ASP A 45 13.32 0.53 -7.70
N TYR A 46 12.23 0.99 -8.30
CA TYR A 46 10.90 0.95 -7.68
C TYR A 46 10.46 -0.48 -7.34
N VAL A 47 10.57 -1.42 -8.30
CA VAL A 47 10.24 -2.84 -8.08
C VAL A 47 11.09 -3.44 -6.96
N LYS A 48 12.39 -3.16 -6.93
CA LYS A 48 13.28 -3.63 -5.84
C LYS A 48 12.86 -3.10 -4.48
N ALA A 49 12.58 -1.79 -4.38
CA ALA A 49 12.14 -1.18 -3.13
C ALA A 49 10.79 -1.74 -2.68
N PHE A 50 9.84 -1.90 -3.61
CA PHE A 50 8.55 -2.50 -3.35
C PHE A 50 8.69 -3.93 -2.82
N LEU A 51 9.45 -4.80 -3.50
CA LEU A 51 9.68 -6.19 -3.10
C LEU A 51 10.31 -6.32 -1.71
N ALA A 52 11.21 -5.41 -1.32
CA ALA A 52 11.78 -5.40 0.02
C ALA A 52 10.69 -5.24 1.10
N PHE A 53 9.74 -4.34 0.90
CA PHE A 53 8.60 -4.18 1.81
C PHE A 53 7.69 -5.41 1.85
N MET A 54 7.51 -6.11 0.73
CA MET A 54 6.65 -7.31 0.68
C MET A 54 7.21 -8.49 1.46
N MET A 55 8.54 -8.56 1.62
CA MET A 55 9.17 -9.59 2.43
C MET A 55 8.99 -9.33 3.93
N ASP A 56 8.98 -8.06 4.32
CA ASP A 56 8.82 -7.66 5.71
C ASP A 56 7.33 -7.66 6.15
N ILE A 57 6.39 -7.41 5.23
CA ILE A 57 4.94 -7.39 5.48
C ILE A 57 4.32 -8.76 5.14
N ARG A 58 4.12 -9.61 6.13
CA ARG A 58 3.64 -11.01 5.92
C ARG A 58 2.13 -11.15 5.68
N ASP A 59 1.34 -10.22 6.21
CA ASP A 59 -0.13 -10.34 6.25
C ASP A 59 -0.85 -9.61 5.11
N MET A 60 -0.18 -9.36 3.97
CA MET A 60 -0.78 -8.66 2.82
C MET A 60 -1.31 -9.66 1.78
N SER A 61 -2.57 -9.49 1.36
CA SER A 61 -3.15 -10.28 0.26
C SER A 61 -2.63 -9.84 -1.10
N GLU A 62 -2.51 -10.75 -2.07
CA GLU A 62 -2.02 -10.44 -3.43
C GLU A 62 -2.76 -9.27 -4.11
N ASN A 63 -4.05 -9.10 -3.85
CA ASN A 63 -4.83 -7.97 -4.36
C ASN A 63 -4.39 -6.63 -3.75
N GLU A 64 -4.11 -6.59 -2.45
CA GLU A 64 -3.57 -5.40 -1.78
C GLU A 64 -2.14 -5.09 -2.23
N LYS A 65 -1.34 -6.13 -2.49
CA LYS A 65 0.00 -6.01 -3.09
C LYS A 65 -0.10 -5.32 -4.44
N LEU A 66 -0.94 -5.83 -5.33
CA LEU A 66 -1.10 -5.31 -6.68
C LEU A 66 -1.65 -3.88 -6.67
N PHE A 67 -2.65 -3.59 -5.85
CA PHE A 67 -3.22 -2.25 -5.75
C PHE A 67 -2.18 -1.22 -5.30
N THR A 68 -1.43 -1.54 -4.24
CA THR A 68 -0.41 -0.63 -3.69
C THR A 68 0.76 -0.45 -4.67
N PHE A 69 1.16 -1.53 -5.35
CA PHE A 69 2.17 -1.47 -6.41
C PHE A 69 1.76 -0.52 -7.53
N MET A 70 0.53 -0.64 -8.02
CA MET A 70 0.02 0.21 -9.09
C MET A 70 -0.09 1.66 -8.66
N GLU A 71 -0.54 1.92 -7.42
CA GLU A 71 -0.69 3.28 -6.89
C GLU A 71 0.63 4.06 -6.83
N GLY A 72 1.74 3.41 -6.46
CA GLY A 72 3.05 4.06 -6.41
C GLY A 72 3.74 4.26 -7.77
N LEU A 73 3.21 3.69 -8.86
CA LEU A 73 3.77 3.87 -10.21
C LEU A 73 3.44 5.24 -10.80
N LYS A 74 4.43 5.83 -11.49
CA LYS A 74 4.20 6.94 -12.43
C LYS A 74 3.16 6.57 -13.48
N LEU A 75 2.35 7.56 -13.87
CA LEU A 75 1.25 7.40 -14.82
C LEU A 75 1.67 6.70 -16.12
N TRP A 76 2.79 7.10 -16.72
CA TRP A 76 3.27 6.49 -17.97
C TRP A 76 3.59 5.00 -17.82
N ALA A 77 4.18 4.59 -16.69
CA ALA A 77 4.52 3.20 -16.42
C ALA A 77 3.26 2.36 -16.16
N ARG A 78 2.27 2.97 -15.48
CA ARG A 78 0.95 2.37 -15.28
C ARG A 78 0.22 2.15 -16.61
N LEU A 79 0.26 3.15 -17.51
CA LEU A 79 -0.35 3.05 -18.84
C LEU A 79 0.33 2.00 -19.72
N GLU A 80 1.66 1.86 -19.65
CA GLU A 80 2.38 0.82 -20.39
C GLU A 80 1.96 -0.59 -19.93
N LEU A 81 1.81 -0.81 -18.63
CA LEU A 81 1.31 -2.07 -18.08
C LEU A 81 -0.13 -2.40 -18.50
N GLN A 82 -0.94 -1.39 -18.80
CA GLN A 82 -2.32 -1.56 -19.27
C GLN A 82 -2.43 -1.74 -20.79
N ARG A 83 -1.35 -1.48 -21.53
CA ARG A 83 -1.30 -1.64 -23.00
C ARG A 83 -0.87 -3.04 -23.43
N GLN A 84 -0.21 -3.80 -22.55
CA GLN A 84 0.23 -5.19 -22.76
C GLN A 84 -0.87 -6.16 -22.35
#